data_AF-A0AAD3HM49-F1
#
_entry.id   AF-A0AAD3HM49-F1
#
_cell.length_a   1.000
_cell.length_b   1.000
_cell.length_c   1.000
_cell.angle_alpha   90.00
_cell.angle_beta   90.00
_cell.angle_gamma   90.00
#
_symmetry.space_group_name_H-M   'P 1'
#
loop_
_entity.id
_entity.type
_entity.pdbx_description
1 polymer ?
#
loop_
_entity_poly.entity_id
_entity_poly.type
_entity_poly.pdbx_seq_one_letter_code
_entity_poly.pdbx_strand_id
1 'polypeptide(L)'
;SYKHVKMAVAMRQSCGLRATAARRQVPLGLARVSTVRVCAMAEKKAQVISPVNGDPFVGMLETPITSSPIIASYLSNLPAYRTAVAPALRGVEIGLAHGFLVAGPFIKLGPLRNVPETAEIAGCLSAAGLVLILALALSIYGSAQFQSAPKLGVKTLSGRSVERDRLFSAEGWAEFASGFLVGGEAGVAWAYVCTQFLPYYQ
;
A
#
# COMPACT_ATOMS: atom_id res chain seq x y z
N SER A 1 21.48 -22.93 33.96
CA SER A 1 20.21 -22.70 34.67
C SER A 1 19.74 -21.29 34.35
N TYR A 2 18.92 -21.11 33.32
CA TYR A 2 18.47 -19.80 32.82
C TYR A 2 16.94 -19.76 32.99
N LYS A 3 16.44 -18.88 33.87
CA LYS A 3 14.99 -18.72 34.10
C LYS A 3 14.42 -17.68 33.14
N HIS A 4 13.52 -18.13 32.27
CA HIS A 4 12.66 -17.32 31.43
C HIS A 4 11.75 -16.39 32.28
N VAL A 5 11.80 -15.09 31.99
CA VAL A 5 10.80 -14.13 32.48
C VAL A 5 9.75 -13.97 31.38
N LYS A 6 8.58 -14.60 31.56
CA LYS A 6 7.36 -14.33 30.77
C LYS A 6 6.72 -13.04 31.30
N MET A 7 6.78 -11.96 30.52
CA MET A 7 5.93 -10.79 30.74
C MET A 7 4.53 -11.09 30.19
N ALA A 8 3.60 -11.42 31.08
CA ALA A 8 2.18 -11.49 30.75
C ALA A 8 1.55 -10.11 30.96
N VAL A 9 1.23 -9.43 29.86
CA VAL A 9 0.41 -8.22 29.86
C VAL A 9 -1.00 -8.61 30.29
N ALA A 10 -1.38 -8.26 31.51
CA ALA A 10 -2.71 -8.50 32.03
C ALA A 10 -3.71 -7.53 31.39
N MET A 11 -4.47 -8.03 30.42
CA MET A 11 -5.67 -7.40 29.88
C MET A 11 -6.74 -7.35 30.99
N ARG A 12 -6.82 -6.23 31.73
CA ARG A 12 -7.93 -5.96 32.65
C ARG A 12 -9.11 -5.39 31.87
N GLN A 13 -9.84 -6.29 31.21
CA GLN A 13 -11.26 -6.07 30.97
C GLN A 13 -11.98 -6.24 32.32
N SER A 14 -12.37 -5.12 32.91
CA SER A 14 -13.45 -5.11 33.91
C SER A 14 -14.14 -3.77 33.82
N CYS A 15 -15.01 -3.63 32.82
CA CYS A 15 -16.14 -2.73 32.88
C CYS A 15 -17.08 -3.29 33.95
N GLY A 16 -16.94 -2.76 35.16
CA GLY A 16 -17.83 -3.04 36.26
C GLY A 16 -17.98 -1.74 37.03
N LEU A 17 -19.19 -1.17 37.00
CA LEU A 17 -19.59 -0.09 37.88
C LEU A 17 -19.13 -0.41 39.30
N ARG A 18 -18.09 0.26 39.78
CA ARG A 18 -17.75 0.28 41.20
C ARG A 18 -18.26 1.58 41.77
N ALA A 19 -19.51 1.55 42.23
CA ALA A 19 -19.98 2.53 43.21
C ALA A 19 -19.25 2.24 44.52
N THR A 20 -18.14 2.95 44.77
CA THR A 20 -17.49 2.92 46.08
C THR A 20 -18.33 3.77 47.05
N ALA A 21 -19.32 3.13 47.67
CA ALA A 21 -20.05 3.72 48.79
C ALA A 21 -19.13 3.73 50.02
N ALA A 22 -18.39 4.82 50.21
CA ALA A 22 -17.68 5.07 51.47
C ALA A 22 -18.72 5.32 52.58
N ARG A 23 -18.95 4.32 53.43
CA ARG A 23 -19.86 4.41 54.58
C ARG A 23 -19.18 5.17 55.71
N ARG A 24 -19.28 6.50 55.71
CA ARG A 24 -18.95 7.33 56.87
C ARG A 24 -20.14 7.27 57.84
N GLN A 25 -19.95 6.75 59.04
CA GLN A 25 -20.96 6.83 60.10
C GLN A 25 -21.09 8.30 60.53
N VAL A 26 -22.33 8.82 60.51
CA VAL A 26 -22.67 10.19 60.93
C VAL A 26 -23.71 10.06 62.04
N PRO A 27 -23.59 10.81 63.16
CA PRO A 27 -24.51 10.68 64.30
C PRO A 27 -25.95 11.07 63.93
N LEU A 28 -26.89 10.42 64.61
CA LEU A 28 -28.35 10.54 64.47
C LEU A 28 -28.79 12.01 64.61
N GLY A 29 -29.36 12.61 63.56
CA GLY A 29 -30.06 13.90 63.70
C GLY A 29 -30.17 14.82 62.48
N LEU A 30 -29.43 14.60 61.39
CA LEU A 30 -29.57 15.43 60.18
C LEU A 30 -29.94 14.60 58.95
N ALA A 31 -30.92 15.10 58.19
CA ALA A 31 -31.44 14.49 56.98
C ALA A 31 -30.30 14.19 55.99
N ARG A 32 -30.32 12.95 55.48
CA ARG A 32 -29.27 12.36 54.67
C ARG A 32 -29.30 12.93 53.25
N VAL A 33 -28.53 13.99 52.99
CA VAL A 33 -28.36 14.50 51.62
C VAL A 33 -27.25 13.71 50.93
N SER A 34 -27.63 12.75 50.10
CA SER A 34 -26.70 12.02 49.23
C SER A 34 -26.39 12.85 48.00
N THR A 35 -25.19 13.43 47.93
CA THR A 35 -24.70 14.08 46.72
C THR A 35 -24.08 13.04 45.80
N VAL A 36 -24.81 12.64 44.75
CA VAL A 36 -24.28 11.79 43.68
C VAL A 36 -23.50 12.68 42.73
N ARG A 37 -22.17 12.61 42.76
CA ARG A 37 -21.32 13.24 41.75
C ARG A 37 -21.37 12.40 40.48
N VAL A 38 -22.18 12.81 39.52
CA VAL A 38 -22.14 12.30 38.15
C VAL A 38 -20.95 12.97 37.47
N CYS A 39 -19.79 12.30 37.47
CA CYS A 39 -18.72 12.67 36.54
C CYS A 39 -19.19 12.27 35.15
N ALA A 40 -19.74 13.22 34.39
CA ALA A 40 -19.94 13.05 32.96
C ALA A 40 -18.56 12.79 32.33
N MET A 41 -18.27 11.53 32.02
CA MET A 41 -17.14 11.21 31.15
C MET A 41 -17.46 11.88 29.82
N ALA A 42 -16.74 12.95 29.48
CA ALA A 42 -16.88 13.61 28.20
C ALA A 42 -16.74 12.54 27.12
N GLU A 43 -17.80 12.39 26.32
CA GLU A 43 -17.82 11.49 25.17
C GLU A 43 -16.61 11.84 24.30
N LYS A 44 -15.64 10.93 24.22
CA LYS A 44 -14.48 11.12 23.35
C LYS A 44 -15.03 11.20 21.94
N LYS A 45 -15.07 12.41 21.35
CA LYS A 45 -15.38 12.60 19.94
C LYS A 45 -14.56 11.57 19.17
N ALA A 46 -15.23 10.77 18.34
CA ALA A 46 -14.57 9.78 17.51
C ALA A 46 -13.52 10.51 16.65
N GLN A 47 -12.25 10.42 17.07
CA GLN A 47 -11.16 11.11 16.41
C GLN A 47 -10.65 10.21 15.30
N VAL A 48 -11.14 10.48 14.11
CA VAL A 48 -10.87 9.71 12.88
C VAL A 48 -9.47 9.97 12.33
N ILE A 49 -8.83 11.07 12.74
CA ILE A 49 -7.48 11.46 12.33
C ILE A 49 -6.55 11.42 13.53
N SER A 50 -5.57 10.53 13.49
CA SER A 50 -4.59 10.33 14.57
C SER A 50 -3.16 10.50 14.05
N PRO A 51 -2.19 10.88 14.89
CA PRO A 51 -0.79 10.85 14.50
C PRO A 51 -0.34 9.42 14.17
N VAL A 52 0.55 9.28 13.17
CA VAL A 52 1.14 7.99 12.77
C VAL A 52 1.72 7.26 13.98
N ASN A 53 1.23 6.05 14.24
CA ASN A 53 1.65 5.21 15.37
C ASN A 53 1.60 5.91 16.76
N GLY A 54 0.83 6.99 16.91
CA GLY A 54 0.74 7.76 18.16
C GLY A 54 1.86 8.78 18.39
N ASP A 55 2.78 8.98 17.44
CA ASP A 55 3.89 9.94 17.55
C ASP A 55 3.57 11.25 16.77
N PRO A 56 3.32 12.38 17.46
CA PRO A 56 2.99 13.65 16.80
C PRO A 56 4.19 14.37 16.17
N PHE A 57 5.42 13.86 16.31
CA PHE A 57 6.63 14.48 15.72
C PHE A 57 6.98 13.96 14.33
N VAL A 58 6.26 12.94 13.85
CA VAL A 58 6.36 12.44 12.48
C VAL A 58 5.31 13.14 11.62
N GLY A 59 5.72 13.70 10.48
CA GLY A 59 4.87 14.51 9.60
C GLY A 59 3.75 13.75 8.84
N MET A 60 3.35 12.56 9.30
CA MET A 60 2.31 11.74 8.67
C MET A 60 1.12 11.50 9.63
N LEU A 61 -0.09 11.54 9.07
CA LEU A 61 -1.34 11.35 9.80
C LEU A 61 -2.03 10.04 9.37
N GLU A 62 -2.50 9.28 10.35
CA GLU A 62 -3.43 8.17 10.15
C GLU A 62 -4.80 8.75 9.83
N THR A 63 -5.27 8.49 8.63
CA THR A 63 -6.58 8.89 8.13
C THR A 63 -7.29 7.65 7.59
N PRO A 64 -8.62 7.68 7.38
CA PRO A 64 -9.34 6.56 6.77
C PRO A 64 -8.83 6.18 5.37
N ILE A 65 -8.10 7.08 4.70
CA ILE A 65 -7.50 6.80 3.39
C ILE A 65 -6.12 6.14 3.55
N THR A 66 -5.31 6.61 4.49
CA THR A 66 -3.95 6.09 4.71
C THR A 66 -3.92 4.81 5.54
N SER A 67 -4.92 4.60 6.39
CA SER A 67 -4.87 3.60 7.47
C SER A 67 -6.08 2.69 7.55
N SER A 68 -6.95 2.70 6.53
CA SER A 68 -8.07 1.77 6.46
C SER A 68 -7.56 0.33 6.20
N PRO A 69 -8.09 -0.68 6.91
CA PRO A 69 -7.69 -2.07 6.72
C PRO A 69 -7.96 -2.58 5.30
N ILE A 70 -8.98 -2.04 4.61
CA ILE A 70 -9.32 -2.42 3.23
C ILE A 70 -8.24 -1.92 2.27
N ILE A 71 -7.85 -0.65 2.39
CA ILE A 71 -6.83 -0.04 1.53
C ILE A 71 -5.46 -0.65 1.81
N ALA A 72 -5.11 -0.84 3.08
CA ALA A 72 -3.86 -1.50 3.47
C ALA A 72 -3.77 -2.92 2.92
N SER A 73 -4.87 -3.69 2.98
CA SER A 73 -4.92 -5.04 2.41
C SER A 73 -4.81 -5.02 0.87
N TYR A 74 -5.52 -4.11 0.20
CA TYR A 74 -5.45 -3.96 -1.26
C TYR A 74 -4.01 -3.63 -1.70
N LEU A 75 -3.39 -2.60 -1.12
CA LEU A 75 -2.02 -2.19 -1.44
C LEU A 75 -0.99 -3.28 -1.13
N SER A 76 -1.17 -4.04 -0.04
CA SER A 76 -0.25 -5.14 0.30
C SER A 76 -0.26 -6.28 -0.72
N ASN A 77 -1.37 -6.44 -1.45
CA ASN A 77 -1.49 -7.46 -2.49
C ASN A 77 -0.99 -7.00 -3.87
N LEU A 78 -0.75 -5.68 -4.05
CA LEU A 78 -0.26 -5.15 -5.31
C LEU A 78 1.18 -5.63 -5.61
N PRO A 79 1.53 -5.82 -6.89
CA PRO A 79 2.86 -6.31 -7.27
C PRO A 79 4.00 -5.45 -6.75
N ALA A 80 3.78 -4.13 -6.64
CA ALA A 80 4.78 -3.20 -6.13
C ALA A 80 5.17 -3.46 -4.67
N TYR A 81 4.22 -3.88 -3.83
CA TYR A 81 4.44 -4.07 -2.38
C TYR A 81 4.60 -5.55 -1.99
N ARG A 82 4.50 -6.48 -2.95
CA ARG A 82 4.59 -7.92 -2.71
C ARG A 82 6.04 -8.39 -2.55
N THR A 83 6.63 -8.14 -1.38
CA THR A 83 8.06 -8.37 -1.10
C THR A 83 8.55 -9.81 -1.22
N ALA A 84 7.66 -10.81 -1.17
CA ALA A 84 8.01 -12.24 -1.20
C ALA A 84 8.27 -12.80 -2.61
N VAL A 85 8.01 -12.02 -3.67
CA VAL A 85 8.09 -12.49 -5.06
C VAL A 85 9.30 -11.91 -5.79
N ALA A 86 9.84 -12.66 -6.74
CA ALA A 86 10.95 -12.24 -7.60
C ALA A 86 10.64 -10.90 -8.32
N PRO A 87 11.61 -9.98 -8.40
CA PRO A 87 11.42 -8.68 -9.07
C PRO A 87 10.97 -8.81 -10.53
N ALA A 88 11.47 -9.80 -11.26
CA ALA A 88 11.07 -10.06 -12.65
C ALA A 88 9.56 -10.28 -12.81
N LEU A 89 8.94 -11.11 -11.96
CA LEU A 89 7.50 -11.39 -12.03
C LEU A 89 6.66 -10.16 -11.71
N ARG A 90 7.12 -9.32 -10.77
CA ARG A 90 6.48 -8.03 -10.49
C ARG A 90 6.57 -7.11 -11.69
N GLY A 91 7.73 -7.06 -12.33
CA GLY A 91 7.95 -6.33 -13.57
C GLY A 91 6.96 -6.75 -14.65
N VAL A 92 6.78 -8.06 -14.86
CA VAL A 92 5.85 -8.61 -15.86
C VAL A 92 4.40 -8.24 -15.54
N GLU A 93 3.95 -8.41 -14.29
CA GLU A 93 2.56 -8.10 -13.90
C GLU A 93 2.25 -6.60 -14.07
N ILE A 94 3.19 -5.74 -13.69
CA ILE A 94 3.07 -4.28 -13.87
C ILE A 94 3.15 -3.91 -15.35
N GLY A 95 4.10 -4.46 -16.09
CA GLY A 95 4.28 -4.24 -17.51
C GLY A 95 3.03 -4.61 -18.30
N LEU A 96 2.47 -5.80 -18.04
CA LEU A 96 1.26 -6.27 -18.70
C LEU A 96 0.07 -5.34 -18.46
N ALA A 97 -0.16 -4.92 -17.22
CA ALA A 97 -1.24 -3.99 -16.89
C ALA A 97 -1.07 -2.63 -17.61
N HIS A 98 0.15 -2.09 -17.65
CA HIS A 98 0.41 -0.79 -18.26
C HIS A 98 0.43 -0.86 -19.80
N GLY A 99 0.98 -1.93 -20.39
CA GLY A 99 0.98 -2.14 -21.83
C GLY A 99 -0.44 -2.28 -22.38
N PHE A 100 -1.29 -3.03 -21.69
CA PHE A 100 -2.71 -3.15 -22.05
C PHE A 100 -3.46 -1.81 -21.91
N LEU A 101 -3.21 -1.07 -20.83
CA LEU A 101 -3.85 0.23 -20.58
C LEU A 101 -3.49 1.28 -21.64
N VAL A 102 -2.20 1.38 -21.99
CA VAL A 102 -1.65 2.42 -22.87
C VAL A 102 -2.07 2.22 -24.33
N ALA A 103 -2.30 0.98 -24.77
CA ALA A 103 -2.75 0.70 -26.13
C ALA A 103 -4.10 1.40 -26.47
N GLY A 104 -5.03 1.44 -25.52
CA GLY A 104 -6.37 2.03 -25.70
C GLY A 104 -6.39 3.48 -26.22
N PRO A 105 -5.76 4.45 -25.53
CA PRO A 105 -5.76 5.84 -25.99
C PRO A 105 -5.04 6.05 -27.33
N PHE A 106 -3.97 5.31 -27.62
CA PHE A 106 -3.27 5.44 -28.90
C PHE A 106 -4.11 4.94 -30.09
N ILE A 107 -4.92 3.90 -29.89
CA ILE A 107 -5.81 3.38 -30.94
C ILE A 107 -6.96 4.36 -31.22
N LYS A 108 -7.66 4.85 -30.18
CA LYS A 108 -8.86 5.68 -30.38
C LYS A 108 -8.60 7.17 -30.52
N LEU A 109 -7.56 7.70 -29.88
CA LEU A 109 -7.21 9.13 -29.88
C LEU A 109 -5.93 9.43 -30.67
N GLY A 110 -5.39 8.44 -31.37
CA GLY A 110 -4.19 8.60 -32.20
C GLY A 110 -4.43 9.42 -33.48
N PRO A 111 -3.35 9.89 -34.13
CA PRO A 111 -3.43 10.71 -35.34
C PRO A 111 -4.05 9.96 -36.53
N LEU A 112 -3.86 8.63 -36.60
CA LEU A 112 -4.37 7.77 -37.67
C LEU A 112 -5.72 7.12 -37.36
N ARG A 113 -6.42 7.57 -36.32
CA ARG A 113 -7.69 6.98 -35.84
C ARG A 113 -8.81 6.91 -36.89
N ASN A 114 -8.78 7.78 -37.91
CA ASN A 114 -9.82 7.87 -38.94
C ASN A 114 -9.47 7.08 -40.22
N VAL A 115 -8.28 6.48 -40.29
CA VAL A 115 -7.88 5.68 -41.45
C VAL A 115 -8.26 4.23 -41.17
N PRO A 116 -9.16 3.64 -41.98
CA PRO A 116 -9.60 2.25 -41.77
C PRO A 116 -8.40 1.30 -41.85
N GLU A 117 -8.47 0.20 -41.09
CA GLU A 117 -7.47 -0.89 -41.03
C GLU A 117 -6.07 -0.53 -40.48
N THR A 118 -5.67 0.74 -40.47
CA THR A 118 -4.33 1.16 -40.02
C THR A 118 -4.29 1.78 -38.62
N ALA A 119 -5.44 2.24 -38.10
CA ALA A 119 -5.56 2.87 -36.79
C ALA A 119 -5.04 1.97 -35.64
N GLU A 120 -5.37 0.69 -35.67
CA GLU A 120 -5.01 -0.26 -34.61
C GLU A 120 -3.53 -0.59 -34.63
N ILE A 121 -2.97 -0.85 -35.83
CA ILE A 121 -1.56 -1.16 -36.00
C ILE A 121 -0.69 0.03 -35.57
N ALA A 122 -1.05 1.25 -36.02
CA ALA A 122 -0.32 2.45 -35.66
C ALA A 122 -0.42 2.75 -34.15
N GLY A 123 -1.59 2.53 -33.55
CA GLY A 123 -1.81 2.71 -32.11
C GLY A 123 -0.99 1.74 -31.28
N CYS A 124 -1.00 0.45 -31.61
CA CYS A 124 -0.22 -0.57 -30.94
C CYS A 124 1.30 -0.37 -31.11
N LEU A 125 1.76 0.01 -32.31
CA LEU A 125 3.18 0.31 -32.54
C LEU A 125 3.64 1.52 -31.71
N SER A 126 2.81 2.55 -31.61
CA SER A 126 3.11 3.73 -30.78
C SER A 126 3.13 3.37 -29.30
N ALA A 127 2.22 2.50 -28.85
CA ALA A 127 2.18 2.02 -27.47
C ALA A 127 3.42 1.18 -27.11
N ALA A 128 3.84 0.26 -27.99
CA ALA A 128 5.09 -0.50 -27.85
C ALA A 128 6.31 0.44 -27.75
N GLY A 129 6.38 1.44 -28.62
CA GLY A 129 7.41 2.49 -28.54
C GLY A 129 7.44 3.21 -27.19
N LEU A 130 6.27 3.54 -26.62
CA LEU A 130 6.19 4.16 -25.29
C LEU A 130 6.67 3.21 -24.18
N VAL A 131 6.27 1.94 -24.22
CA VAL A 131 6.71 0.92 -23.27
C VAL A 131 8.24 0.78 -23.31
N LEU A 132 8.85 0.78 -24.50
CA LEU A 132 10.29 0.73 -24.66
C LEU A 132 10.99 1.94 -24.03
N ILE A 133 10.45 3.16 -24.24
CA ILE A 133 10.98 4.39 -23.63
C ILE A 133 10.88 4.32 -22.10
N LEU A 134 9.77 3.82 -21.55
CA LEU A 134 9.59 3.64 -20.11
C LEU A 134 10.55 2.60 -19.54
N ALA A 135 10.76 1.47 -20.23
CA ALA A 135 11.74 0.46 -19.83
C ALA A 135 13.17 1.01 -19.81
N LEU A 136 13.52 1.86 -20.78
CA LEU A 136 14.80 2.56 -20.81
C LEU A 136 14.92 3.54 -19.64
N ALA A 137 13.89 4.33 -19.35
CA ALA A 137 13.85 5.23 -18.21
C ALA A 137 14.02 4.48 -16.87
N LEU A 138 13.38 3.32 -16.71
CA LEU A 138 13.58 2.43 -15.56
C LEU A 138 15.02 1.94 -15.47
N SER A 139 15.65 1.59 -16.60
CA SER A 139 17.04 1.14 -16.64
C SER A 139 18.01 2.25 -16.22
N ILE A 140 17.81 3.48 -16.71
CA ILE A 140 18.59 4.65 -16.28
C ILE A 140 18.38 4.91 -14.79
N TYR A 141 17.14 4.86 -14.30
CA TYR A 141 16.86 5.02 -12.87
C TYR A 141 17.62 3.99 -12.03
N GLY A 142 17.65 2.73 -12.46
CA GLY A 142 18.42 1.67 -11.80
C GLY A 142 19.91 2.01 -11.70
N SER A 143 20.50 2.47 -12.79
CA SER A 143 21.92 2.87 -12.82
C SER A 143 22.24 4.11 -11.99
N ALA A 144 21.31 5.06 -11.89
CA ALA A 144 21.50 6.32 -11.16
C ALA A 144 21.26 6.14 -9.66
N GLN A 145 20.27 5.32 -9.28
CA GLN A 145 19.88 5.12 -7.89
C GLN A 145 20.79 4.12 -7.15
N PHE A 146 21.15 3.01 -7.79
CA PHE A 146 21.82 1.88 -7.12
C PHE A 146 23.34 1.84 -7.35
N GLN A 147 24.00 2.99 -7.21
CA GLN A 147 25.46 3.13 -7.44
C GLN A 147 26.33 2.53 -6.32
N SER A 148 25.76 2.22 -5.16
CA SER A 148 26.51 1.71 -4.00
C SER A 148 25.70 0.65 -3.26
N ALA A 149 26.39 -0.40 -2.81
CA ALA A 149 25.79 -1.46 -1.97
C ALA A 149 25.18 -0.83 -0.71
N PRO A 150 23.87 -0.94 -0.46
CA PRO A 150 23.27 -0.17 0.61
C PRO A 150 23.49 -0.87 1.96
N LYS A 151 24.17 -0.18 2.90
CA LYS A 151 24.78 -0.75 4.12
C LYS A 151 23.84 -1.16 5.26
N LEU A 152 22.51 -0.97 5.19
CA LEU A 152 21.62 -1.26 6.33
C LEU A 152 20.34 -2.02 5.95
N GLY A 153 20.15 -3.23 6.50
CA GLY A 153 18.87 -3.92 6.49
C GLY A 153 17.79 -3.12 7.23
N VAL A 154 16.58 -3.07 6.69
CA VAL A 154 15.46 -2.30 7.25
C VAL A 154 15.02 -2.98 8.55
N LYS A 155 15.19 -2.29 9.68
CA LYS A 155 14.68 -2.76 10.98
C LYS A 155 13.20 -2.42 11.06
N THR A 156 12.36 -3.42 11.32
CA THR A 156 10.95 -3.16 11.66
C THR A 156 10.83 -2.54 13.04
N LEU A 157 9.70 -1.91 13.33
CA LEU A 157 9.36 -1.35 14.66
C LEU A 157 9.39 -2.41 15.79
N SER A 158 9.38 -3.71 15.44
CA SER A 158 9.54 -4.84 16.38
C SER A 158 11.00 -5.25 16.65
N GLY A 159 11.98 -4.56 16.05
CA GLY A 159 13.39 -4.93 16.11
C GLY A 159 13.76 -6.14 15.23
N ARG A 160 12.80 -6.78 14.57
CA ARG A 160 13.04 -7.86 13.61
C ARG A 160 13.65 -7.27 12.34
N SER A 161 14.83 -7.77 11.95
CA SER A 161 15.42 -7.52 10.64
C SER A 161 14.53 -8.17 9.59
N VAL A 162 13.80 -7.37 8.82
CA VAL A 162 13.15 -7.84 7.61
C VAL A 162 14.18 -7.73 6.49
N GLU A 163 14.30 -8.77 5.67
CA GLU A 163 15.12 -8.69 4.46
C GLU A 163 14.67 -7.47 3.65
N ARG A 164 15.63 -6.63 3.25
CA ARG A 164 15.35 -5.54 2.32
C ARG A 164 14.72 -6.17 1.08
N ASP A 165 13.68 -5.54 0.55
CA ASP A 165 13.08 -6.00 -0.71
C ASP A 165 14.16 -6.10 -1.78
N ARG A 166 14.24 -7.27 -2.44
CA ARG A 166 15.23 -7.58 -3.48
C ARG A 166 15.15 -6.61 -4.65
N LEU A 167 13.97 -6.00 -4.85
CA LEU A 167 13.72 -4.94 -5.82
C LEU A 167 14.65 -3.72 -5.65
N PHE A 168 14.99 -3.34 -4.41
CA PHE A 168 15.85 -2.18 -4.12
C PHE A 168 17.34 -2.57 -4.14
N SER A 169 17.75 -3.21 -5.22
CA SER A 169 19.13 -3.54 -5.55
C SER A 169 19.37 -3.32 -7.05
N ALA A 170 20.62 -3.09 -7.46
CA ALA A 170 20.93 -2.89 -8.88
C ALA A 170 20.51 -4.09 -9.75
N GLU A 171 20.78 -5.31 -9.26
CA GLU A 171 20.43 -6.55 -9.95
C GLU A 171 18.91 -6.78 -9.98
N GLY A 172 18.24 -6.65 -8.84
CA GLY A 172 16.78 -6.80 -8.78
C GLY A 172 16.02 -5.75 -9.58
N TRP A 173 16.54 -4.53 -9.69
CA TRP A 173 15.94 -3.49 -10.52
C TRP A 173 16.15 -3.75 -12.02
N ALA A 174 17.29 -4.32 -12.41
CA ALA A 174 17.53 -4.73 -13.80
C ALA A 174 16.58 -5.87 -14.22
N GLU A 175 16.37 -6.86 -13.35
CA GLU A 175 15.36 -7.91 -13.56
C GLU A 175 13.94 -7.36 -13.63
N PHE A 176 13.63 -6.35 -12.81
CA PHE A 176 12.34 -5.67 -12.85
C PHE A 176 12.12 -4.94 -14.18
N ALA A 177 13.12 -4.19 -14.65
CA ALA A 177 13.04 -3.44 -15.90
C ALA A 177 12.91 -4.35 -17.13
N SER A 178 13.63 -5.48 -17.16
CA SER A 178 13.48 -6.48 -18.23
C SER A 178 12.11 -7.17 -18.17
N GLY A 179 11.62 -7.51 -16.98
CA GLY A 179 10.27 -8.02 -16.79
C GLY A 179 9.19 -7.03 -17.24
N PHE A 180 9.36 -5.74 -16.95
CA PHE A 180 8.45 -4.68 -17.39
C PHE A 180 8.39 -4.56 -18.92
N LEU A 181 9.54 -4.61 -19.60
CA LEU A 181 9.58 -4.58 -21.06
C LEU A 181 8.83 -5.77 -21.66
N VAL A 182 9.17 -6.99 -21.23
CA VAL A 182 8.54 -8.21 -21.76
C VAL A 182 7.04 -8.24 -21.46
N GLY A 183 6.64 -7.88 -20.23
CA GLY A 183 5.24 -7.79 -19.85
C GLY A 183 4.49 -6.70 -20.62
N GLY A 184 5.12 -5.54 -20.84
CA GLY A 184 4.53 -4.42 -21.56
C GLY A 184 4.28 -4.74 -23.03
N GLU A 185 5.26 -5.30 -23.74
CA GLU A 185 5.09 -5.74 -25.13
C GLU A 185 4.04 -6.85 -25.24
N ALA A 186 4.03 -7.81 -24.31
CA ALA A 186 3.00 -8.84 -24.25
C ALA A 186 1.59 -8.25 -24.01
N GLY A 187 1.48 -7.24 -23.15
CA GLY A 187 0.22 -6.53 -22.88
C GLY A 187 -0.30 -5.75 -24.10
N VAL A 188 0.60 -5.08 -24.84
CA VAL A 188 0.25 -4.39 -26.10
C VAL A 188 -0.17 -5.39 -27.18
N ALA A 189 0.57 -6.49 -27.33
CA ALA A 189 0.21 -7.56 -28.27
C ALA A 189 -1.15 -8.18 -27.92
N TRP A 190 -1.42 -8.41 -26.64
CA TRP A 190 -2.71 -8.90 -26.18
C TRP A 190 -3.84 -7.91 -26.45
N ALA A 191 -3.61 -6.60 -26.23
CA ALA A 191 -4.57 -5.57 -26.57
C ALA A 191 -4.92 -5.57 -28.07
N TYR A 192 -3.91 -5.70 -28.95
CA TYR A 192 -4.11 -5.81 -30.39
C TYR A 192 -4.94 -7.04 -30.78
N VAL A 193 -4.64 -8.20 -30.18
CA VAL A 193 -5.42 -9.42 -30.39
C VAL A 193 -6.88 -9.20 -29.96
N CYS A 194 -7.10 -8.57 -28.81
CA CYS A 194 -8.43 -8.24 -28.32
C CYS A 194 -9.22 -7.34 -29.28
N THR A 195 -8.59 -6.35 -29.95
CA THR A 195 -9.31 -5.50 -30.91
C THR A 195 -9.74 -6.25 -32.17
N GLN A 196 -8.97 -7.27 -32.60
CA GLN A 196 -9.36 -8.10 -33.75
C GLN A 196 -10.56 -9.01 -33.46
N PHE A 197 -10.64 -9.55 -32.24
CA PHE A 197 -11.65 -10.57 -31.89
C PHE A 197 -12.92 -10.01 -31.26
N LEU A 198 -12.84 -8.90 -30.54
CA LEU A 198 -13.98 -8.37 -29.80
C LEU A 198 -14.76 -7.33 -30.61
N PRO A 199 -16.10 -7.38 -30.63
CA PRO A 199 -16.94 -6.45 -31.39
C PRO A 199 -17.01 -5.04 -30.76
N TYR A 200 -16.28 -4.77 -29.68
CA TYR A 200 -16.27 -3.46 -29.01
C TYR A 200 -15.51 -2.37 -29.78
N TYR A 201 -14.74 -2.76 -30.81
CA TYR A 201 -13.84 -1.85 -31.55
C TYR A 201 -14.24 -1.56 -33.00
N GLN A 202 -15.33 -2.17 -33.50
CA GLN A 202 -15.92 -1.85 -34.81
C GLN A 202 -16.43 -0.41 -34.91
#